data_AF-A0A3D0CCX3-F1
#
_entry.id   AF-A0A3D0CCX3-F1
#
_cell.length_a   1.000
_cell.length_b   1.000
_cell.length_c   1.000
_cell.angle_alpha   90.00
_cell.angle_beta   90.00
_cell.angle_gamma   90.00
#
_symmetry.space_group_name_H-M   'P 1'
#
loop_
_entity.id
_entity.type
_entity.pdbx_description
1 polymer ?
#
loop_
_entity_poly.entity_id
_entity_poly.type
_entity_poly.pdbx_seq_one_letter_code
_entity_poly.pdbx_strand_id
1 'polypeptide(L)'
;MKTVTAKIKGSNSLLGKFAIERKSTGSVSLYVQDVKQKSYEVEEGQIYFIDIIVYGDDDQKYKLEVTGADEADYPTSEITLDGGYDNFVVRIKT
;
A
#
# COMPACT_ATOMS: atom_id res chain seq x y z
N MET A 1 6.51 6.51 -17.99
CA MET A 1 5.48 6.01 -17.03
C MET A 1 5.93 4.65 -16.56
N LYS A 2 5.80 4.39 -15.27
CA LYS A 2 6.25 3.16 -14.60
C LYS A 2 5.10 2.59 -13.79
N THR A 3 5.07 1.27 -13.62
CA THR A 3 4.08 0.60 -12.78
C THR A 3 4.65 0.36 -11.39
N VAL A 4 3.97 0.85 -10.36
CA VAL A 4 4.25 0.52 -8.95
C VAL A 4 3.16 -0.39 -8.42
N THR A 5 3.51 -1.44 -7.70
CA THR A 5 2.57 -2.37 -7.08
C THR A 5 2.74 -2.38 -5.57
N ALA A 6 1.64 -2.17 -4.83
CA ALA A 6 1.55 -2.38 -3.40
C ALA A 6 0.78 -3.68 -3.11
N LYS A 7 1.27 -4.48 -2.16
CA LYS A 7 0.76 -5.81 -1.84
C LYS A 7 0.80 -6.12 -0.35
N ILE A 8 -0.25 -6.77 0.14
CA ILE A 8 -0.32 -7.37 1.48
C ILE A 8 0.06 -8.85 1.34
N LYS A 9 1.15 -9.26 1.99
CA LYS A 9 1.61 -10.65 2.11
C LYS A 9 1.17 -11.22 3.44
N GLY A 10 0.28 -12.22 3.41
CA GLY A 10 -0.23 -12.90 4.61
C GLY A 10 -1.38 -13.84 4.26
N SER A 11 -2.17 -14.23 5.26
CA SER A 11 -3.34 -15.12 5.14
C SER A 11 -4.32 -14.69 4.03
N ASN A 12 -5.02 -15.66 3.41
CA ASN A 12 -6.01 -15.43 2.35
C ASN A 12 -7.25 -14.64 2.78
N SER A 13 -7.54 -14.59 4.07
CA SER A 13 -8.59 -13.78 4.69
C SER A 13 -8.29 -12.27 4.75
N LEU A 14 -7.02 -11.88 4.61
CA LEU A 14 -6.63 -10.47 4.66
C LEU A 14 -7.06 -9.73 3.40
N LEU A 15 -7.59 -8.54 3.58
CA LEU A 15 -7.99 -7.62 2.52
C LEU A 15 -7.43 -6.23 2.80
N GLY A 16 -7.42 -5.40 1.76
CA GLY A 16 -6.85 -4.07 1.76
C GLY A 16 -7.73 -3.05 1.05
N LYS A 17 -7.73 -1.82 1.56
CA LYS A 17 -8.15 -0.62 0.86
C LYS A 17 -6.90 0.16 0.48
N PHE A 18 -6.81 0.57 -0.77
CA PHE A 18 -5.65 1.29 -1.27
C PHE A 18 -6.05 2.58 -1.97
N ALA A 19 -5.40 3.68 -1.61
CA ALA A 19 -5.49 4.97 -2.29
C ALA A 19 -4.10 5.44 -2.72
N ILE A 20 -3.98 6.16 -3.83
CA ILE A 20 -2.72 6.82 -4.21
C ILE A 20 -2.92 8.32 -4.43
N GLU A 21 -1.98 9.11 -3.91
CA GLU A 21 -1.94 10.57 -4.01
C GLU A 21 -0.58 11.01 -4.57
N ARG A 22 -0.59 11.96 -5.51
CA ARG A 22 0.64 12.63 -5.97
C ARG A 22 0.95 13.82 -5.06
N LYS A 23 2.12 13.80 -4.41
CA LYS A 23 2.52 14.82 -3.41
C LYS A 23 2.49 16.26 -3.95
N SER A 24 2.87 16.47 -5.21
CA SER A 24 3.00 17.82 -5.78
C SER A 24 1.65 18.47 -6.12
N THR A 25 0.61 17.67 -6.38
CA THR A 25 -0.71 18.18 -6.79
C THR A 25 -1.80 17.92 -5.75
N GLY A 26 -1.53 17.08 -4.74
CA GLY A 26 -2.53 16.62 -3.77
C GLY A 26 -3.67 15.81 -4.40
N SER A 27 -3.51 15.39 -5.66
CA SER A 27 -4.58 14.73 -6.40
C SER A 27 -4.59 13.25 -6.06
N VAL A 28 -5.73 12.77 -5.56
CA VAL A 28 -6.00 11.35 -5.32
C VAL A 28 -6.62 10.75 -6.58
N SER A 29 -6.00 9.71 -7.15
CA SER A 29 -6.39 9.20 -8.48
C SER A 29 -7.09 7.85 -8.47
N LEU A 30 -6.95 7.04 -7.42
CA LEU A 30 -7.52 5.69 -7.43
C LEU A 30 -7.71 5.15 -6.02
N TYR A 31 -8.97 4.87 -5.66
CA TYR A 31 -9.36 4.21 -4.40
C TYR A 31 -10.00 2.86 -4.72
N VAL A 32 -9.48 1.78 -4.13
CA VAL A 32 -10.00 0.42 -4.29
C VAL A 32 -10.12 -0.24 -2.93
N GLN A 33 -11.15 -1.04 -2.74
CA GLN A 33 -11.44 -1.80 -1.52
C GLN A 33 -11.50 -3.30 -1.82
N ASP A 34 -11.29 -4.12 -0.79
CA ASP A 34 -11.47 -5.59 -0.78
C ASP A 34 -10.52 -6.33 -1.72
N VAL A 35 -9.27 -5.88 -1.81
CA VAL A 35 -8.21 -6.54 -2.59
C VAL A 35 -6.94 -6.71 -1.77
N LYS A 36 -6.06 -7.64 -2.14
CA LYS A 36 -4.75 -7.83 -1.46
C LYS A 36 -3.61 -7.04 -2.08
N GLN A 37 -3.78 -6.60 -3.32
CA GLN A 37 -2.74 -5.90 -4.05
C GLN A 37 -3.37 -4.93 -5.05
N LYS A 38 -2.62 -3.86 -5.35
CA LYS A 38 -3.00 -2.89 -6.36
C LYS A 38 -1.77 -2.34 -7.08
N SER A 39 -1.88 -2.19 -8.39
CA SER A 39 -0.89 -1.53 -9.24
C SER A 39 -1.36 -0.16 -9.68
N TYR A 40 -0.40 0.76 -9.85
CA TYR A 40 -0.58 2.15 -10.22
C TYR A 40 0.39 2.52 -11.33
N GLU A 41 -0.09 3.25 -12.33
CA GLU A 41 0.75 3.94 -13.29
C GLU A 41 1.20 5.28 -12.69
N VAL A 42 2.50 5.47 -12.58
CA VAL A 42 3.12 6.66 -12.00
C VAL A 42 4.12 7.30 -12.96
N GLU A 43 4.29 8.61 -12.84
CA GLU A 43 5.28 9.37 -13.58
C GLU A 43 6.65 9.24 -12.89
N GLU A 44 7.72 9.19 -13.68
CA GLU A 44 9.09 9.16 -13.16
C GLU A 44 9.49 10.50 -12.53
N GLY A 45 10.37 10.48 -11.54
CA GLY A 45 10.85 11.66 -10.82
C GLY A 45 9.80 12.32 -9.91
N GLN A 46 8.70 11.64 -9.60
CA GLN A 46 7.62 12.14 -8.76
C GLN A 46 7.56 11.41 -7.42
N ILE A 47 6.93 12.06 -6.43
CA ILE A 47 6.71 11.48 -5.10
C ILE A 47 5.23 11.21 -4.93
N TYR A 48 4.91 9.99 -4.50
CA TYR A 48 3.54 9.58 -4.21
C TYR A 48 3.41 9.05 -2.79
N PHE A 49 2.19 9.16 -2.26
CA PHE A 49 1.76 8.52 -1.04
C PHE A 49 0.72 7.45 -1.37
N ILE A 50 0.86 6.26 -0.81
CA ILE A 50 -0.14 5.19 -0.90
C ILE A 50 -0.70 4.97 0.49
N ASP A 51 -1.99 5.27 0.67
CA ASP A 51 -2.72 4.90 1.89
C ASP A 51 -3.18 3.45 1.76
N ILE A 52 -2.83 2.63 2.75
CA ILE A 52 -3.14 1.21 2.80
C ILE A 52 -3.82 0.91 4.12
N ILE A 53 -5.10 0.54 4.06
CA ILE A 53 -5.83 0.01 5.23
C ILE A 53 -5.94 -1.50 5.08
N VAL A 54 -5.34 -2.26 5.98
CA VAL A 54 -5.40 -3.72 6.03
C VAL A 54 -6.50 -4.12 7.00
N TYR A 55 -7.30 -5.13 6.68
CA TYR A 55 -8.32 -5.68 7.58
C TYR A 55 -8.44 -7.19 7.43
N GLY A 56 -8.82 -7.84 8.52
CA GLY A 56 -8.96 -9.29 8.62
C GLY A 56 -9.29 -9.71 10.06
N ASP A 57 -9.07 -10.98 10.37
CA ASP A 57 -9.23 -11.47 11.73
C ASP A 57 -8.07 -11.01 12.61
N ASP A 58 -8.33 -10.94 13.91
CA ASP A 58 -7.35 -10.58 14.94
C ASP A 58 -6.16 -11.57 14.96
N ASP A 59 -5.00 -11.11 15.42
CA ASP A 59 -3.74 -11.87 15.51
C ASP A 59 -3.17 -12.39 14.16
N GLN A 60 -3.78 -12.04 13.02
CA GLN A 60 -3.23 -12.42 11.71
C GLN A 60 -1.95 -11.65 11.41
N LYS A 61 -0.94 -12.40 10.97
CA LYS A 61 0.36 -11.85 10.59
C LYS A 61 0.42 -11.49 9.11
N TYR A 62 1.02 -10.35 8.81
CA TYR A 62 1.22 -9.89 7.46
C TYR A 62 2.48 -9.03 7.29
N LYS A 63 2.85 -8.80 6.03
CA LYS A 63 3.88 -7.86 5.61
C LYS A 63 3.36 -7.02 4.45
N LEU A 64 3.81 -5.78 4.36
CA LEU A 64 3.63 -4.98 3.17
C LEU A 64 4.78 -5.24 2.20
N GLU A 65 4.49 -5.18 0.91
CA GLU A 65 5.48 -5.20 -0.16
C GLU A 65 5.12 -4.13 -1.18
N VAL A 66 6.10 -3.29 -1.52
CA VAL A 66 5.99 -2.34 -2.62
C VAL A 66 7.11 -2.60 -3.62
N THR A 67 6.73 -2.80 -4.88
CA THR A 67 7.66 -3.07 -5.99
C THR A 67 7.44 -2.07 -7.12
N GLY A 68 8.44 -1.91 -7.98
CA GLY A 68 8.40 -0.97 -9.10
C GLY A 68 8.69 0.49 -8.73
N ALA A 69 8.80 0.83 -7.45
CA ALA A 69 9.35 2.12 -7.00
C ALA A 69 10.90 2.06 -7.00
N ASP A 70 11.57 3.19 -7.21
CA ASP A 70 13.03 3.27 -7.07
C ASP A 70 13.44 3.36 -5.60
N GLU A 71 12.64 4.06 -4.80
CA GLU A 71 12.73 4.06 -3.34
C GLU A 71 11.32 3.98 -2.73
N ALA A 72 11.18 3.23 -1.63
CA ALA A 72 9.93 3.15 -0.86
C ALA A 72 10.22 3.14 0.64
N ASP A 73 9.41 3.85 1.41
CA ASP A 73 9.53 4.01 2.86
C ASP A 73 8.23 3.53 3.53
N TYR A 74 8.31 2.39 4.21
CA TYR A 74 7.19 1.71 4.87
C TYR A 74 7.69 0.60 5.80
N PRO A 75 6.84 0.06 6.71
CA PRO A 75 7.20 -1.07 7.55
C PRO A 75 7.44 -2.35 6.72
N THR A 76 8.69 -2.83 6.70
CA THR A 76 9.08 -4.04 5.96
C THR A 76 9.11 -5.31 6.82
N SER A 77 9.01 -5.16 8.14
CA SER A 77 8.92 -6.26 9.10
C SER A 77 7.54 -6.92 9.08
N GLU A 78 7.44 -8.08 9.71
CA GLU A 78 6.16 -8.71 10.00
C GLU A 78 5.38 -7.87 11.02
N ILE A 79 4.08 -7.74 10.79
CA ILE A 79 3.12 -7.02 11.62
C ILE A 79 2.03 -8.02 12.01
N THR A 80 1.49 -7.86 13.22
CA THR A 80 0.32 -8.61 13.69
C THR A 80 -0.85 -7.65 13.71
N LEU A 81 -1.96 -7.98 13.04
CA LEU A 81 -3.19 -7.20 13.13
C LEU A 81 -3.69 -7.19 14.57
N ASP A 82 -3.93 -6.00 15.10
CA ASP A 82 -4.52 -5.77 16.41
C ASP A 82 -5.85 -5.01 16.23
N GLY A 83 -6.95 -5.58 16.70
CA GLY A 83 -8.28 -4.97 16.55
C GLY A 83 -8.88 -5.10 15.15
N GLY A 84 -8.38 -6.05 14.35
CA GLY A 84 -8.93 -6.44 13.05
C GLY A 84 -8.67 -5.48 11.88
N TYR A 85 -7.95 -4.37 12.10
CA TYR A 85 -7.46 -3.52 11.01
C TYR A 85 -6.23 -2.69 11.40
N ASP A 86 -5.44 -2.29 10.40
CA ASP A 86 -4.30 -1.37 10.51
C ASP A 86 -4.31 -0.37 9.35
N ASN A 87 -3.64 0.79 9.50
CA ASN A 87 -3.52 1.82 8.46
C ASN A 87 -2.07 2.31 8.31
N PHE A 88 -1.60 2.39 7.07
CA PHE A 88 -0.25 2.84 6.72
C PHE A 88 -0.28 3.84 5.58
N VAL A 89 0.64 4.80 5.66
CA VAL A 89 0.97 5.69 4.54
C VAL A 89 2.35 5.31 4.04
N VAL A 90 2.44 4.82 2.81
CA VAL A 90 3.71 4.46 2.16
C VAL A 90 4.16 5.60 1.26
N ARG A 91 5.38 6.09 1.47
CA ARG A 91 5.98 7.10 0.57
C ARG A 91 6.85 6.39 -0.46
N ILE A 92 6.59 6.65 -1.74
CA ILE A 92 7.40 6.13 -2.85
C ILE A 92 8.03 7.26 -3.65
N LYS A 93 9.22 7.01 -4.20
CA LYS A 93 9.89 7.82 -5.22
C LYS A 93 10.13 6.99 -6.47
N THR A 94 9.84 7.59 -7.61
CA THR A 94 10.05 7.06 -8.96
C THR A 94 11.00 7.93 -9.76
#